data_AF-A0A952WMC1-F1
#
_entry.id   AF-A0A952WMC1-F1
#
_cell.length_a   1.000
_cell.length_b   1.000
_cell.length_c   1.000
_cell.angle_alpha   90.00
_cell.angle_beta   90.00
_cell.angle_gamma   90.00
#
_symmetry.space_group_name_H-M   'P 1'
#
loop_
_entity.id
_entity.type
_entity.pdbx_description
1 polymer ?
#
loop_
_entity_poly.entity_id
_entity_poly.type
_entity_poly.pdbx_seq_one_letter_code
_entity_poly.pdbx_strand_id
1 'polypeptide(L)' 'MSVQVSKINLIDALKTLQQRWDRAKSQWDDKAAHDFQKQVIDPIEPAVRNAVKGIEHVAEVIAAVRRDCTDDSA' A
#
# COMPACT_ATOMS: atom_id res chain seq x y z
N MET A 1 10.88 -9.97 -8.46
CA MET A 1 9.73 -9.05 -8.51
C MET A 1 10.28 -7.63 -8.57
N SER A 2 9.75 -6.75 -9.43
CA SER A 2 10.18 -5.35 -9.44
C SER A 2 9.44 -4.56 -8.35
N VAL A 3 10.09 -3.51 -7.84
CA VAL A 3 9.58 -2.61 -6.80
C VAL A 3 8.21 -2.02 -7.20
N GLN A 4 8.04 -1.72 -8.48
CA GLN A 4 6.81 -1.19 -9.08
C GLN A 4 5.66 -2.22 -9.04
N VAL A 5 5.94 -3.49 -9.30
CA VAL A 5 4.92 -4.55 -9.22
C VAL A 5 4.47 -4.72 -7.76
N SER A 6 5.39 -4.67 -6.79
CA SER A 6 5.05 -4.74 -5.37
C SER A 6 4.14 -3.58 -4.93
N LYS A 7 4.39 -2.35 -5.40
CA LYS A 7 3.51 -1.19 -5.18
C LYS A 7 2.10 -1.45 -5.73
N ILE A 8 2.00 -1.89 -6.98
CA ILE A 8 0.71 -2.15 -7.65
C ILE A 8 -0.09 -3.19 -6.87
N ASN A 9 0.55 -4.32 -6.52
CA ASN A 9 -0.09 -5.39 -5.78
C ASN A 9 -0.61 -4.91 -4.42
N LEU A 10 0.13 -4.05 -3.73
CA LEU A 10 -0.28 -3.51 -2.43
C LEU A 10 -1.50 -2.58 -2.54
N ILE A 11 -1.53 -1.72 -3.56
CA ILE A 11 -2.68 -0.84 -3.84
C ILE A 11 -3.91 -1.66 -4.22
N ASP A 12 -3.74 -2.68 -5.06
CA ASP A 12 -4.84 -3.54 -5.49
C ASP A 12 -5.41 -4.38 -4.33
N ALA A 13 -4.54 -4.86 -3.44
CA ALA A 13 -4.94 -5.55 -2.22
C ALA A 13 -5.77 -4.63 -1.30
N LEU A 14 -5.37 -3.36 -1.12
CA LEU A 14 -6.15 -2.39 -0.33
C LEU A 14 -7.52 -2.13 -0.96
N LYS A 15 -7.60 -1.95 -2.28
CA LYS A 15 -8.87 -1.77 -2.98
C LYS A 15 -9.78 -2.98 -2.82
N THR A 16 -9.21 -4.18 -2.96
CA THR A 16 -9.94 -5.44 -2.75
C THR A 16 -10.47 -5.55 -1.32
N LEU A 17 -9.66 -5.18 -0.32
CA LEU A 17 -10.09 -5.13 1.08
C LEU A 17 -11.29 -4.19 1.27
N GLN A 18 -11.20 -2.96 0.77
CA GLN A 18 -12.28 -1.97 0.89
C GLN A 18 -13.59 -2.49 0.28
N GLN A 19 -13.52 -3.05 -0.95
CA GLN A 19 -14.69 -3.63 -1.61
C GLN A 19 -15.32 -4.79 -0.83
N ARG A 20 -14.48 -5.69 -0.29
CA ARG A 20 -14.95 -6.81 0.53
C ARG A 20 -15.58 -6.34 1.83
N TRP A 21 -14.99 -5.32 2.44
CA TRP A 21 -15.50 -4.75 3.67
C TRP A 21 -16.83 -4.01 3.47
N ASP A 22 -17.00 -3.26 2.38
CA ASP A 22 -18.28 -2.62 2.04
C ASP A 22 -19.39 -3.65 1.82
N ARG A 23 -19.06 -4.79 1.19
CA ARG A 23 -19.97 -5.93 1.07
C ARG A 23 -20.28 -6.58 2.42
N ALA A 24 -19.32 -6.67 3.33
CA ALA A 24 -19.54 -7.22 4.67
C ALA A 24 -20.49 -6.32 5.48
N LYS A 25 -20.25 -5.00 5.48
CA LYS A 25 -21.08 -4.03 6.19
C LYS A 25 -22.53 -3.99 5.72
N SER A 26 -22.79 -4.29 4.45
CA SER A 26 -24.19 -4.33 3.95
C SER A 26 -25.03 -5.43 4.60
N GLN A 27 -24.39 -6.42 5.24
CA GLN A 27 -25.04 -7.51 5.98
C GLN A 27 -24.70 -7.50 7.48
N TRP A 28 -23.76 -6.65 7.90
CA TRP A 28 -23.25 -6.56 9.26
C TRP A 28 -23.03 -5.09 9.65
N ASP A 29 -24.05 -4.48 10.27
CA ASP A 29 -24.07 -3.05 10.62
C ASP A 29 -24.43 -2.85 12.11
N ASP A 30 -23.83 -3.66 12.98
CA ASP A 30 -23.98 -3.52 14.42
C ASP A 30 -22.80 -2.74 15.04
N LYS A 31 -22.84 -2.57 16.36
CA LYS A 31 -21.75 -1.93 17.10
C LYS A 31 -20.39 -2.60 16.87
N ALA A 32 -20.35 -3.94 16.74
CA ALA A 32 -19.11 -4.66 16.53
C ALA A 32 -18.54 -4.38 15.12
N ALA A 33 -19.39 -4.27 14.10
CA ALA A 33 -18.97 -3.85 12.76
C ALA A 33 -18.37 -2.43 12.76
N HIS A 34 -19.00 -1.48 13.46
CA HIS A 34 -18.47 -0.13 13.59
C HIS A 34 -17.13 -0.08 14.34
N ASP A 35 -17.01 -0.84 15.44
CA ASP A 35 -15.75 -0.91 16.21
C ASP A 35 -14.65 -1.56 15.36
N PHE A 36 -14.98 -2.61 14.60
CA PHE A 36 -14.05 -3.26 13.69
C PHE A 36 -13.58 -2.34 12.56
N GLN A 37 -14.48 -1.55 11.97
CA GLN A 37 -14.11 -0.53 10.98
C GLN A 37 -13.04 0.40 11.56
N LYS A 38 -13.32 0.98 12.74
CA LYS A 38 -12.46 2.00 13.34
C LYS A 38 -11.11 1.45 13.80
N GLN A 39 -11.12 0.26 14.39
CA GLN A 39 -9.93 -0.29 15.05
C GLN A 39 -9.05 -1.10 14.10
N VAL A 40 -9.64 -1.71 13.06
CA VAL A 40 -8.93 -2.66 12.19
C VAL A 40 -8.86 -2.16 10.76
N ILE A 41 -9.96 -1.71 10.17
CA ILE A 41 -10.00 -1.35 8.74
C ILE A 41 -9.40 0.04 8.48
N ASP A 42 -9.87 1.07 9.17
CA ASP A 42 -9.45 2.47 8.98
C ASP A 42 -7.93 2.67 9.09
N PRO A 43 -7.19 2.01 10.02
CA PRO A 43 -5.74 2.16 10.11
C PRO A 43 -4.95 1.55 8.94
N ILE A 44 -5.53 0.63 8.16
CA ILE A 44 -4.82 -0.08 7.08
C ILE A 44 -4.52 0.85 5.91
N GLU A 45 -5.48 1.70 5.51
CA GLU A 45 -5.28 2.62 4.39
C GLU A 45 -4.06 3.55 4.58
N PRO A 46 -3.92 4.32 5.68
CA PRO A 46 -2.75 5.16 5.89
C PRO A 46 -1.46 4.34 6.01
N ALA A 47 -1.50 3.16 6.62
CA ALA A 47 -0.34 2.27 6.70
C ALA A 47 0.14 1.81 5.31
N VAL A 48 -0.79 1.40 4.44
CA VAL A 48 -0.49 1.04 3.05
C VAL A 48 0.06 2.22 2.27
N ARG A 49 -0.56 3.42 2.40
CA ARG A 49 -0.07 4.63 1.73
C ARG A 49 1.35 4.98 2.16
N ASN A 50 1.68 4.82 3.44
CA ASN A 50 3.04 5.05 3.94
C ASN A 50 4.02 4.01 3.39
N ALA A 51 3.64 2.74 3.33
CA ALA A 51 4.45 1.70 2.72
C ALA A 51 4.71 1.97 1.22
N VAL A 52 3.69 2.39 0.47
CA VAL A 52 3.84 2.78 -0.95
C VAL A 52 4.84 3.92 -1.12
N LYS A 53 4.78 4.96 -0.29
CA LYS A 53 5.75 6.07 -0.32
C LYS A 53 7.18 5.59 -0.02
N GLY A 54 7.34 4.68 0.94
CA GLY A 54 8.65 4.09 1.24
C GLY A 54 9.20 3.29 0.06
N ILE A 55 8.35 2.52 -0.61
CA ILE A 55 8.69 1.75 -1.82
C ILE A 55 9.14 2.69 -2.96
N GLU A 56 8.44 3.82 -3.16
CA GLU A 56 8.81 4.83 -4.16
C GLU A 56 10.18 5.46 -3.84
N HIS A 57 10.39 5.85 -2.58
CA HIS A 57 11.65 6.45 -2.15
C HIS A 57 12.83 5.49 -2.37
N VAL A 58 12.68 4.21 -2.02
CA VAL A 58 13.73 3.20 -2.26
C VAL A 58 13.99 3.02 -3.76
N ALA A 59 12.95 3.06 -4.60
CA ALA A 59 13.12 2.98 -6.05
C ALA A 59 13.94 4.16 -6.60
N GLU A 60 13.67 5.37 -6.11
CA GLU A 60 14.39 6.59 -6.48
C GLU A 60 15.87 6.51 -6.08
N VAL A 61 16.17 6.08 -4.85
CA VAL A 61 17.55 5.93 -4.36
C VAL A 61 18.31 4.91 -5.20
N ILE A 62 17.72 3.76 -5.52
CA ILE A 62 18.35 2.74 -6.37
C ILE A 62 18.62 3.29 -7.78
N ALA A 63 17.68 4.07 -8.34
CA ALA A 63 17.85 4.68 -9.65
C ALA A 63 18.98 5.73 -9.65
N ALA A 64 19.08 6.55 -8.60
CA ALA A 64 20.16 7.51 -8.43
C ALA A 64 21.53 6.83 -8.35
N VAL A 65 21.69 5.83 -7.46
CA VAL A 65 22.96 5.09 -7.31
C VAL A 65 23.38 4.41 -8.61
N ARG A 66 22.44 3.83 -9.38
CA ARG A 66 22.74 3.24 -10.69
C ARG A 66 23.26 4.27 -11.68
N ARG A 67 22.73 5.49 -11.66
CA ARG A 67 23.19 6.58 -12.52
C ARG A 67 24.61 6.98 -12.13
N ASP A 68 24.85 7.23 -10.86
CA ASP A 68 26.15 7.64 -10.33
C ASP A 68 27.24 6.61 -10.68
N CYS A 69 26.98 5.31 -10.52
CA CYS A 69 27.95 4.26 -10.90
C CYS A 69 28.15 4.12 -12.42
N THR A 70 27.17 4.47 -13.24
CA THR A 70 27.30 4.40 -14.71
C THR A 70 28.08 5.60 -15.25
N ASP A 71 27.92 6.77 -14.63
CA ASP A 71 28.61 8.01 -15.02
C ASP A 71 30.09 8.01 -14.58
N ASP A 72 30.46 7.28 -13.52
CA ASP A 72 31.85 7.15 -13.03
C ASP A 72 32.70 6.11 -13.80
N SER A 73 32.09 5.38 -14.74
CA SER A 73 32.73 4.32 -15.54
C SER A 73 33.08 4.73 -16.98
N ALA A 74 32.93 6.01 -17.33
CA ALA A 74 33.18 6.59 -18.66
C ALA A 74 34.29 7.64 -18.62
#